data_AF-A0A517YF23-F1
#
_entry.id   AF-A0A517YF23-F1
#
_cell.length_a   1.000
_cell.length_b   1.000
_cell.length_c   1.000
_cell.angle_alpha   90.00
_cell.angle_beta   90.00
_cell.angle_gamma   90.00
#
_symmetry.space_group_name_H-M   'P 1'
#
loop_
_entity.id
_entity.type
_entity.pdbx_description
1 polymer ?
#
loop_
_entity_poly.entity_id
_entity_poly.type
_entity_poly.pdbx_seq_one_letter_code
_entity_poly.pdbx_strand_id
1 'polypeptide(L)'
;MSPSISGYKTLRYRYYRCRSRAFGRPPCEDVGISAFEIEEFVRDTLTSATTSQEFMSVWSHLDKRQQVKALKNVLKEVRFDPQGESISLTLHTDAVERLKRHRN
;
A
#
# COMPACT_ATOMS: atom_id res chain seq x y z
N MET A 1 3.89 9.13 -20.42
CA MET A 1 3.02 9.65 -19.34
C MET A 1 3.59 11.00 -18.91
N SER A 2 2.97 12.09 -19.34
CA SER A 2 3.37 13.44 -18.93
C SER A 2 2.54 13.83 -17.71
N PRO A 3 3.14 14.21 -16.58
CA PRO A 3 2.38 14.74 -15.45
C PRO A 3 1.81 16.11 -15.86
N SER A 4 0.58 16.39 -15.47
CA SER A 4 0.01 17.74 -15.54
C SER A 4 0.78 18.64 -14.57
N ILE A 5 1.61 19.55 -15.07
CA ILE A 5 2.44 20.44 -14.24
C ILE A 5 1.68 21.75 -14.06
N SER A 6 1.14 22.00 -12.86
CA SER A 6 0.73 23.35 -12.47
C SER A 6 1.97 24.13 -11.98
N GLY A 7 2.12 25.38 -12.43
CA GLY A 7 3.34 26.19 -12.31
C GLY A 7 3.73 26.69 -10.90
N TYR A 8 3.22 26.08 -9.82
CA TYR A 8 3.52 26.52 -8.45
C TYR A 8 3.90 25.32 -7.58
N LYS A 9 5.21 25.01 -7.54
CA LYS A 9 5.81 23.81 -6.94
C LYS A 9 5.35 22.52 -7.64
N THR A 10 6.27 21.58 -7.80
CA THR A 10 6.03 20.31 -8.49
C THR A 10 5.17 19.38 -7.61
N LEU A 11 3.87 19.66 -7.51
CA LEU A 11 2.91 18.79 -6.84
C LEU A 11 2.72 17.54 -7.69
N ARG A 12 3.15 16.39 -7.16
CA ARG A 12 2.99 15.08 -7.81
C ARG A 12 1.88 14.31 -7.10
N TYR A 13 0.77 14.12 -7.79
CA TYR A 13 -0.31 13.28 -7.31
C TYR A 13 -0.07 11.83 -7.70
N ARG A 14 -0.18 10.91 -6.73
CA ARG A 14 -0.03 9.47 -6.92
C ARG A 14 -1.41 8.82 -6.84
N TYR A 15 -1.72 7.98 -7.84
CA TYR A 15 -2.96 7.22 -7.90
C TYR A 15 -2.66 5.78 -8.25
N TYR A 16 -3.43 4.85 -7.70
CA TYR A 16 -3.47 3.47 -8.18
C TYR A 16 -4.61 3.32 -9.19
N ARG A 17 -4.34 2.56 -10.24
CA ARG A 17 -5.30 2.23 -11.30
C ARG A 17 -5.29 0.74 -11.54
N CYS A 18 -6.45 0.19 -11.92
CA CYS A 18 -6.53 -1.22 -12.27
C CYS A 18 -5.56 -1.55 -13.42
N ARG A 19 -4.80 -2.65 -13.28
CA ARG A 19 -3.81 -3.08 -14.28
C ARG A 19 -4.43 -3.49 -15.62
N SER A 20 -5.70 -3.90 -15.66
CA SER A 20 -6.43 -4.12 -16.92
C SER A 20 -6.48 -2.88 -17.82
N ARG A 21 -6.21 -1.68 -17.28
CA ARG A 21 -6.04 -0.43 -18.03
C ARG A 21 -4.63 -0.13 -18.51
N ALA A 22 -3.62 -0.97 -18.19
CA ALA A 22 -2.29 -0.76 -18.74
C ALA A 22 -2.24 -0.96 -20.28
N PHE A 23 -3.28 -1.56 -20.88
CA PHE A 23 -3.39 -1.80 -22.34
C PHE A 23 -4.84 -1.82 -22.90
N GLY A 24 -5.86 -1.36 -22.16
CA GLY A 24 -7.13 -0.92 -22.75
C GLY A 24 -8.20 -1.97 -23.12
N ARG A 25 -8.57 -2.91 -22.22
CA ARG A 25 -9.91 -3.54 -22.29
C ARG A 25 -10.60 -3.72 -20.92
N PRO A 26 -11.96 -3.63 -20.86
CA PRO A 26 -12.79 -3.60 -19.63
C PRO A 26 -12.74 -4.93 -18.83
N PRO A 27 -13.09 -4.94 -17.52
CA PRO A 27 -14.48 -4.67 -17.09
C PRO A 27 -14.69 -3.52 -16.09
N CYS A 28 -13.65 -2.83 -15.62
CA CYS A 28 -13.79 -1.87 -14.50
C CYS A 28 -13.99 -0.43 -14.99
N GLU A 29 -14.97 0.27 -14.40
CA GLU A 29 -15.27 1.70 -14.55
C GLU A 29 -14.11 2.58 -14.08
N ASP A 30 -13.86 3.75 -14.72
CA ASP A 30 -12.64 4.58 -14.65
C ASP A 30 -12.29 5.20 -13.28
N VAL A 31 -12.20 4.38 -12.23
CA VAL A 31 -11.86 4.80 -10.88
C VAL A 31 -10.33 4.83 -10.74
N GLY A 32 -9.79 6.03 -10.52
CA GLY A 32 -8.44 6.23 -10.02
C GLY A 32 -8.51 6.54 -8.53
N ILE A 33 -7.95 5.67 -7.68
CA ILE A 33 -7.99 5.84 -6.23
C ILE A 33 -6.70 6.53 -5.80
N SER A 34 -6.79 7.49 -4.86
CA SER A 34 -5.59 8.17 -4.38
C SER A 34 -4.67 7.17 -3.69
N ALA A 35 -3.36 7.32 -3.89
CA ALA A 35 -2.39 6.46 -3.21
C ALA A 35 -2.51 6.56 -1.69
N PHE A 36 -2.87 7.74 -1.17
CA PHE A 36 -3.10 7.98 0.24
C PHE A 36 -4.19 7.08 0.81
N GLU A 37 -5.36 7.01 0.16
CA GLU A 37 -6.50 6.20 0.64
C GLU A 37 -6.14 4.71 0.69
N ILE A 38 -5.46 4.19 -0.33
CA ILE A 38 -5.06 2.77 -0.35
C ILE A 38 -3.98 2.48 0.69
N GLU A 39 -2.96 3.33 0.81
CA GLU A 39 -1.89 3.15 1.79
C GLU A 39 -2.44 3.19 3.23
N GLU A 40 -3.41 4.07 3.50
CA GLU A 40 -4.12 4.15 4.77
C GLU A 40 -4.97 2.91 5.05
N PHE A 41 -5.79 2.49 4.08
CA PHE A 41 -6.60 1.27 4.19
C PHE A 41 -5.73 0.04 4.50
N VAL A 42 -4.62 -0.12 3.80
CA VAL A 42 -3.72 -1.25 3.99
C VAL A 42 -3.03 -1.21 5.36
N ARG A 43 -2.62 -0.03 5.84
CA ARG A 43 -2.09 0.17 7.20
C ARG A 43 -3.11 -0.28 8.25
N ASP A 44 -4.36 0.15 8.12
CA ASP A 44 -5.42 -0.16 9.09
C ASP A 44 -5.74 -1.65 9.08
N THR A 45 -5.79 -2.25 7.88
CA THR A 45 -5.94 -3.70 7.72
C THR A 45 -4.80 -4.45 8.42
N LEU A 46 -3.54 -4.04 8.24
CA LEU A 46 -2.40 -4.68 8.92
C LEU A 46 -2.44 -4.52 10.44
N THR A 47 -2.95 -3.40 10.92
CA THR A 47 -3.06 -3.12 12.36
C THR A 47 -4.16 -3.96 13.00
N SER A 48 -5.24 -4.22 12.27
CA SER A 48 -6.35 -5.07 12.72
C SER A 48 -6.11 -6.57 12.47
N ALA A 49 -5.22 -6.93 11.54
CA ALA A 49 -4.98 -8.32 11.17
C ALA A 49 -4.18 -9.06 12.25
N THR A 50 -4.55 -10.33 12.47
CA THR A 50 -3.80 -11.24 13.34
C THR A 50 -2.45 -11.60 12.70
N THR A 51 -1.44 -10.78 12.97
CA THR A 51 -0.05 -11.00 12.53
C THR A 51 0.78 -11.53 13.71
N SER A 52 2.03 -11.96 13.46
CA SER A 52 2.93 -12.41 14.53
C SER A 52 3.15 -11.31 15.58
N GLN A 53 3.27 -11.71 16.86
CA GLN A 53 3.50 -10.78 17.96
C GLN A 53 4.79 -9.97 17.80
N GLU A 54 5.84 -10.59 17.23
CA GLU A 54 7.12 -9.91 16.97
C GLU A 54 6.97 -8.80 15.92
N PHE A 55 6.16 -9.01 14.88
CA PHE A 55 5.88 -7.97 13.90
C PHE A 55 5.11 -6.82 14.56
N MET A 56 4.06 -7.14 15.31
CA MET A 56 3.21 -6.14 15.95
C MET A 56 3.96 -5.30 16.99
N SER A 57 4.92 -5.89 17.70
CA SER A 57 5.76 -5.15 18.64
C SER A 57 6.62 -4.11 17.94
N VAL A 58 7.18 -4.39 16.77
CA VAL A 58 7.95 -3.39 16.00
C VAL A 58 7.02 -2.36 15.34
N TRP A 59 5.91 -2.84 14.77
CA TRP A 59 4.96 -2.02 14.02
C TRP A 59 4.26 -0.96 14.89
N SER A 60 3.91 -1.30 16.13
CA SER A 60 3.22 -0.39 17.06
C SER A 60 4.07 0.79 17.55
N HIS A 61 5.40 0.69 17.46
CA HIS A 61 6.31 1.79 17.83
C HIS A 61 6.50 2.82 16.70
N LEU A 62 6.05 2.51 15.49
CA LEU A 62 6.14 3.42 14.36
C LEU A 62 4.93 4.36 14.36
N ASP A 63 5.17 5.64 14.09
CA ASP A 63 4.07 6.58 13.85
C ASP A 63 3.35 6.25 12.52
N LYS A 64 2.15 6.82 12.32
CA LYS A 64 1.35 6.56 11.10
C LYS A 64 2.12 6.84 9.81
N ARG A 65 3.00 7.86 9.80
CA ARG A 65 3.77 8.24 8.60
C ARG A 65 4.89 7.23 8.33
N GLN A 66 5.54 6.75 9.38
CA GLN A 66 6.58 5.74 9.33
C GLN A 66 6.00 4.38 8.92
N GLN A 67 4.84 4.00 9.45
CA GLN A 67 4.12 2.80 9.04
C GLN A 67 3.83 2.83 7.53
N VAL A 68 3.24 3.90 7.02
CA VAL A 68 2.95 4.07 5.58
C VAL A 68 4.23 3.99 4.74
N LYS A 69 5.33 4.64 5.17
CA LYS A 69 6.62 4.55 4.48
C LYS A 69 7.22 3.14 4.51
N ALA A 70 6.99 2.39 5.58
CA ALA A 70 7.49 1.03 5.75
C ALA A 70 6.71 0.00 4.93
N LEU A 71 5.46 0.29 4.52
CA LEU A 71 4.63 -0.60 3.70
C LEU A 71 5.39 -1.13 2.48
N LYS A 72 6.14 -0.28 1.78
CA LYS A 72 6.92 -0.66 0.58
C LYS A 72 7.98 -1.75 0.83
N ASN A 73 8.44 -1.88 2.08
CA ASN A 73 9.48 -2.84 2.46
C ASN A 73 8.88 -4.12 3.05
N VAL A 74 7.67 -4.01 3.61
CA VAL A 74 6.98 -5.07 4.35
C VAL A 74 6.04 -5.86 3.45
N LEU A 75 5.30 -5.17 2.57
CA LEU A 75 4.33 -5.79 1.69
C LEU A 75 4.99 -6.21 0.39
N LYS A 76 4.80 -7.49 0.07
CA LYS A 76 5.16 -8.07 -1.21
C LYS A 76 4.02 -7.87 -2.23
N GLU A 77 2.79 -8.13 -1.81
CA GLU A 77 1.64 -8.12 -2.71
C GLU A 77 0.33 -7.82 -1.97
N VAL A 78 -0.57 -7.09 -2.63
CA VAL A 78 -1.96 -6.89 -2.22
C VAL A 78 -2.85 -7.43 -3.34
N ARG A 79 -3.68 -8.43 -3.04
CA ARG A 79 -4.63 -9.00 -4.00
C ARG A 79 -6.05 -8.81 -3.52
N PHE A 80 -6.90 -8.38 -4.44
CA PHE A 80 -8.34 -8.38 -4.26
C PHE A 80 -8.92 -9.57 -5.03
N ASP A 81 -9.69 -10.41 -4.34
CA ASP A 81 -10.50 -11.45 -4.97
C ASP A 81 -11.95 -10.95 -5.09
N PRO A 82 -12.44 -10.68 -6.32
CA PRO A 82 -13.80 -10.21 -6.54
C PRO A 82 -14.86 -11.28 -6.29
N GLN A 83 -14.52 -12.58 -6.32
CA GLN A 83 -15.50 -13.64 -6.09
C GLN A 83 -15.73 -13.87 -4.60
N GLY A 84 -14.66 -13.82 -3.80
CA GLY A 84 -14.73 -13.95 -2.35
C GLY A 84 -14.86 -12.63 -1.59
N GLU A 85 -14.99 -11.49 -2.28
CA GLU A 85 -15.01 -10.13 -1.72
C GLU A 85 -13.93 -9.88 -0.66
N SER A 86 -12.74 -10.47 -0.86
CA SER A 86 -11.69 -10.48 0.15
C SER A 86 -10.42 -9.81 -0.35
N ILE A 87 -9.72 -9.13 0.56
CA ILE A 87 -8.40 -8.56 0.31
C ILE A 87 -7.38 -9.40 1.07
N SER A 88 -6.41 -9.94 0.34
CA SER A 88 -5.28 -10.67 0.89
C SER A 88 -4.01 -9.83 0.79
N LEU A 89 -3.31 -9.74 1.93
CA LEU A 89 -2.04 -9.05 2.06
C LEU A 89 -0.94 -10.10 2.21
N THR A 90 0.04 -10.08 1.30
CA THR A 90 1.22 -10.95 1.39
C THR A 90 2.41 -10.14 1.86
N LEU A 91 2.95 -10.50 3.02
CA LEU A 91 4.15 -9.90 3.57
C LEU A 91 5.41 -10.56 2.97
N HIS A 92 6.50 -9.81 2.96
CA HIS A 92 7.83 -10.39 2.76
C HIS A 92 8.16 -11.37 3.90
N THR A 93 8.83 -12.48 3.58
CA THR A 93 9.27 -13.46 4.59
C THR A 93 10.26 -12.86 5.58
N ASP A 94 11.04 -11.88 5.14
CA ASP A 94 12.00 -11.09 5.91
C ASP A 94 11.42 -9.73 6.37
N ALA A 95 10.09 -9.56 6.40
CA ALA A 95 9.44 -8.29 6.73
C ALA A 95 9.86 -7.72 8.10
N VAL A 96 10.02 -8.57 9.12
CA VAL A 96 10.46 -8.15 10.46
C VAL A 96 11.89 -7.61 10.43
N GLU A 97 12.80 -8.26 9.72
CA GLU A 97 14.18 -7.78 9.57
C GLU A 97 14.24 -6.46 8.81
N ARG A 98 13.44 -6.34 7.73
CA ARG A 98 13.34 -5.11 6.94
C ARG A 98 12.80 -3.95 7.75
N LEU A 99 11.82 -4.19 8.62
CA LEU A 99 11.30 -3.19 9.56
C LEU A 99 12.36 -2.76 10.57
N LYS A 100 13.07 -3.71 11.17
CA LYS A 100 14.16 -3.41 12.12
C LYS A 100 15.24 -2.53 11.47
N ARG A 101 15.60 -2.80 10.20
CA ARG A 101 16.57 -1.99 9.44
C ARG A 101 16.06 -0.59 9.10
N HIS A 102 14.76 -0.44 8.85
CA HIS A 102 14.17 0.87 8.51
C HIS A 102 14.05 1.82 9.72
N ARG A 103 14.21 1.31 10.94
CA ARG A 103 14.17 2.12 12.17
C ARG A 103 15.49 2.83 12.47
N ASN A 104 16.62 2.34 11.96
CA ASN A 104 17.92 3.00 12.04
C ASN A 104 18.10 4.01 10.92
#